data_AF-A0A5B8VN74-F1
#
_entry.id   AF-A0A5B8VN74-F1
#
_cell.length_a   1.000
_cell.length_b   1.000
_cell.length_c   1.000
_cell.angle_alpha   90.00
_cell.angle_beta   90.00
_cell.angle_gamma   90.00
#
_symmetry.space_group_name_H-M   'P 1'
#
loop_
_entity.id
_entity.type
_entity.pdbx_description
1 polymer ?
#
loop_
_entity_poly.entity_id
_entity_poly.type
_entity_poly.pdbx_seq_one_letter_code
_entity_poly.pdbx_strand_id
1 'polypeptide(L)'
;MHDIRLPDEFSQQIIKWFEMDRSGMLWLVTGNGLYRYDGGEAIHLGADSYPKLPHAAINTGFADAHNNLWIGAKDGLTRLNLKTWSTKEIKVL
;
A
#
# COMPACT_ATOMS: atom_id res chain seq x y z
N MET A 1 -22.44 11.70 2.01
CA MET A 1 -21.12 11.19 2.43
C MET A 1 -21.26 9.68 2.48
N HIS A 2 -20.50 8.93 1.69
CA HIS A 2 -20.47 7.47 1.79
C HIS A 2 -19.38 7.12 2.79
N ASP A 3 -19.74 6.53 3.92
CA ASP A 3 -18.77 6.08 4.90
C ASP A 3 -18.14 4.77 4.40
N ILE A 4 -16.82 4.78 4.24
CA ILE A 4 -16.05 3.57 3.98
C ILE A 4 -15.72 2.96 5.35
N ARG A 5 -16.34 1.82 5.67
CA ARG A 5 -16.06 1.09 6.89
C ARG A 5 -14.92 0.11 6.63
N LEU A 6 -13.83 0.23 7.38
CA LEU A 6 -12.76 -0.76 7.31
C LEU A 6 -13.23 -2.11 7.89
N PRO A 7 -12.74 -3.25 7.36
CA PRO A 7 -13.04 -4.57 7.92
C PRO A 7 -12.59 -4.69 9.39
N ASP A 8 -13.28 -5.53 10.16
CA ASP A 8 -13.03 -5.66 11.61
C ASP A 8 -11.60 -6.14 11.95
N GLU A 9 -10.89 -6.75 11.00
CA GLU A 9 -9.46 -7.14 11.14
C GLU A 9 -8.51 -5.95 11.36
N PHE A 10 -8.94 -4.73 11.04
CA PHE A 10 -8.19 -3.50 11.30
C PHE A 10 -8.48 -2.89 12.68
N SER A 11 -9.45 -3.41 13.44
CA SER A 11 -9.88 -2.84 14.73
C SER A 11 -8.78 -2.79 15.80
N GLN A 12 -7.76 -3.65 15.69
CA GLN A 12 -6.60 -3.71 16.59
C GLN A 12 -5.30 -3.24 15.92
N GLN A 13 -5.37 -2.72 14.70
CA GLN A 13 -4.18 -2.30 13.95
C GLN A 13 -4.03 -0.78 13.97
N ILE A 14 -2.79 -0.32 14.11
CA ILE A 14 -2.46 1.08 13.90
C ILE A 14 -2.28 1.30 12.41
N ILE A 15 -3.12 2.17 11.83
CA ILE A 15 -2.96 2.68 10.48
C ILE A 15 -1.97 3.84 10.54
N LYS A 16 -0.77 3.62 9.99
CA LYS A 16 0.29 4.64 9.96
C LYS A 16 0.05 5.66 8.86
N TRP A 17 -0.56 5.21 7.77
CA TRP A 17 -0.79 6.00 6.57
C TRP A 17 -1.91 5.39 5.74
N PHE A 18 -2.66 6.24 5.04
CA PHE A 18 -3.62 5.80 4.03
C PHE A 18 -3.74 6.81 2.89
N GLU A 19 -4.05 6.33 1.70
CA GLU A 19 -4.39 7.16 0.54
C GLU A 19 -5.26 6.39 -0.43
N MET A 20 -6.18 7.09 -1.11
CA MET A 20 -6.97 6.52 -2.20
C MET A 20 -6.31 6.84 -3.54
N ASP A 21 -6.12 5.82 -4.39
CA ASP A 21 -5.64 6.06 -5.73
C ASP A 21 -6.76 6.53 -6.68
N ARG A 22 -6.40 6.82 -7.94
CA ARG A 22 -7.35 7.32 -8.95
C ARG A 22 -8.40 6.30 -9.38
N SER A 23 -8.20 5.02 -9.10
CA SER A 23 -9.19 3.97 -9.37
C SER A 23 -10.22 3.82 -8.24
N GLY A 24 -10.04 4.54 -7.12
CA GLY A 24 -10.88 4.41 -5.93
C GLY A 24 -10.42 3.32 -4.95
N MET A 25 -9.27 2.69 -5.20
CA MET A 25 -8.68 1.71 -4.27
C MET A 25 -8.06 2.46 -3.08
N LEU A 26 -8.41 2.05 -1.87
CA LEU A 26 -7.80 2.55 -0.64
C LEU A 26 -6.55 1.74 -0.30
N TRP A 27 -5.43 2.44 -0.12
CA TRP A 27 -4.17 1.86 0.32
C TRP A 27 -3.96 2.19 1.79
N LEU A 28 -3.58 1.18 2.58
CA LEU A 28 -3.43 1.28 4.02
C LEU A 28 -2.09 0.71 4.44
N VAL A 29 -1.26 1.51 5.11
CA VAL A 29 -0.05 1.00 5.77
C VAL A 29 -0.36 0.77 7.23
N THR A 30 -0.15 -0.46 7.69
CA THR A 30 -0.30 -0.85 9.10
C THR A 30 1.03 -1.27 9.71
N GLY A 31 1.01 -1.74 10.95
CA GLY A 31 2.17 -2.41 11.56
C GLY A 31 2.57 -3.71 10.86
N ASN A 32 1.63 -4.35 10.16
CA ASN A 32 1.82 -5.67 9.55
C ASN A 32 2.21 -5.61 8.06
N GLY A 33 2.03 -4.47 7.41
CA GLY A 33 2.40 -4.27 6.01
C GLY A 33 1.48 -3.30 5.28
N LEU A 34 1.45 -3.41 3.96
CA LEU A 34 0.58 -2.62 3.09
C LEU A 34 -0.66 -3.43 2.74
N TYR A 35 -1.84 -2.82 2.77
CA TYR A 35 -3.08 -3.40 2.32
C TYR A 35 -3.67 -2.56 1.19
N ARG A 36 -4.35 -3.22 0.26
CA ARG A 36 -5.27 -2.57 -0.68
C ARG A 36 -6.70 -2.96 -0.32
N TYR A 37 -7.63 -2.02 -0.37
CA TYR A 37 -9.02 -2.21 0.02
C TYR A 37 -9.96 -1.51 -0.97
N ASP A 38 -10.89 -2.25 -1.55
CA ASP A 38 -11.83 -1.74 -2.56
C ASP A 38 -13.20 -1.32 -1.98
N GLY A 39 -13.36 -1.40 -0.65
CA GLY A 39 -14.65 -1.20 0.02
C GLY A 39 -15.38 -2.50 0.37
N GLY A 40 -14.90 -3.65 -0.11
CA GLY A 40 -15.40 -4.99 0.24
C GLY A 40 -14.29 -5.89 0.77
N GLU A 41 -13.20 -6.06 0.03
CA GLU A 41 -12.10 -6.98 0.33
C GLU A 41 -10.80 -6.22 0.61
N ALA A 42 -10.15 -6.54 1.73
CA ALA A 42 -8.81 -6.06 2.05
C ALA A 42 -7.78 -7.15 1.75
N ILE A 43 -6.80 -6.82 0.91
CA ILE A 43 -5.74 -7.75 0.50
C ILE A 43 -4.41 -7.24 1.06
N HIS A 44 -3.76 -8.09 1.85
CA HIS A 44 -2.44 -7.84 2.39
C HIS A 44 -1.34 -8.05 1.34
N LEU A 45 -0.47 -7.05 1.19
CA LEU A 45 0.71 -7.07 0.35
C LEU A 45 1.96 -7.15 1.23
N GLY A 46 2.29 -8.37 1.65
CA GLY A 46 3.47 -8.70 2.46
C GLY A 46 4.59 -9.39 1.65
N ALA A 47 5.54 -9.99 2.37
CA ALA A 47 6.70 -10.68 1.79
C ALA A 47 6.35 -11.88 0.90
N ASP A 48 5.20 -12.52 1.16
CA ASP A 48 4.69 -13.69 0.43
C ASP A 48 3.63 -13.33 -0.61
N SER A 49 3.34 -12.04 -0.79
CA SER A 49 2.37 -11.57 -1.78
C SER A 49 2.99 -11.32 -3.15
N TYR A 50 2.16 -11.26 -4.18
CA TYR A 50 2.56 -10.80 -5.50
C TYR A 50 1.87 -9.46 -5.85
N PRO A 51 2.63 -8.40 -6.21
CA PRO A 51 4.08 -8.38 -6.29
C PRO A 51 4.71 -8.34 -4.90
N LYS A 52 5.91 -8.93 -4.80
CA LYS A 52 6.68 -8.87 -3.57
C LYS A 52 7.12 -7.43 -3.31
N LEU A 53 6.82 -6.94 -2.12
CA LEU A 53 7.42 -5.71 -1.60
C LEU A 53 8.79 -6.05 -1.01
N PRO A 54 9.87 -5.38 -1.44
CA PRO A 54 11.22 -5.73 -1.00
C PRO A 54 11.49 -5.35 0.46
N HIS A 55 10.64 -4.51 1.07
CA HIS A 55 10.85 -3.97 2.41
C HIS A 55 9.68 -4.28 3.35
N ALA A 56 9.98 -4.77 4.55
CA ALA A 56 8.96 -5.12 5.54
C ALA A 56 8.47 -3.92 6.37
N ALA A 57 9.33 -2.93 6.61
CA ALA A 57 9.03 -1.80 7.50
C ALA A 57 8.52 -0.57 6.72
N ILE A 58 7.34 -0.73 6.11
CA ILE A 58 6.66 0.35 5.38
C ILE A 58 6.09 1.36 6.38
N ASN A 59 6.28 2.65 6.10
CA ASN A 59 5.79 3.73 6.97
C ASN A 59 4.93 4.75 6.22
N THR A 60 5.07 4.86 4.89
CA THR A 60 4.37 5.88 4.11
C THR A 60 4.19 5.43 2.67
N GLY A 61 3.29 6.11 1.96
CA GLY A 61 3.13 5.96 0.53
C GLY A 61 2.78 7.28 -0.14
N PHE A 62 2.68 7.23 -1.47
CA PHE A 62 2.14 8.31 -2.30
C PHE A 62 1.61 7.76 -3.62
N ALA A 63 0.33 7.97 -3.92
CA ALA A 63 -0.28 7.61 -5.18
C ALA A 63 -0.12 8.77 -6.19
N ASP A 64 0.61 8.53 -7.28
CA ASP A 64 0.90 9.57 -8.26
C ASP A 64 -0.13 9.65 -9.42
N ALA A 65 0.05 10.65 -10.29
CA ALA A 65 -0.81 10.85 -11.47
C ALA A 65 -0.69 9.77 -12.55
N HIS A 66 0.35 8.94 -12.49
CA HIS A 66 0.73 7.99 -13.52
C HIS A 66 0.40 6.54 -13.14
N ASN A 67 -0.43 6.33 -12.11
CA ASN A 67 -0.78 5.01 -11.57
C ASN A 67 0.44 4.28 -10.97
N ASN A 68 1.31 5.02 -10.29
CA ASN A 68 2.28 4.43 -9.39
C ASN A 68 1.87 4.69 -7.95
N LEU A 69 2.08 3.68 -7.12
CA LEU A 69 2.17 3.84 -5.67
C LEU A 69 3.65 3.84 -5.29
N TRP A 70 4.12 4.97 -4.79
CA TRP A 70 5.44 5.08 -4.17
C TRP A 70 5.33 4.63 -2.73
N ILE A 71 6.22 3.76 -2.29
CA ILE A 71 6.18 3.11 -0.99
C ILE A 71 7.49 3.41 -0.28
N GLY A 72 7.41 4.20 0.78
CA GLY A 72 8.54 4.55 1.63
C GLY A 72 8.68 3.56 2.78
N ALA A 73 9.80 2.85 2.80
CA ALA A 73 10.19 1.97 3.89
C ALA A 73 11.43 2.52 4.60
N LYS A 74 11.74 1.97 5.78
CA LYS A 74 12.93 2.37 6.56
C LYS A 74 14.24 2.26 5.76
N ASP A 75 14.32 1.30 4.86
CA ASP A 75 15.52 0.85 4.15
C ASP A 75 15.48 1.12 2.64
N GLY A 76 14.46 1.81 2.14
CA GLY A 76 14.41 2.13 0.72
C GLY A 76 13.10 2.72 0.23
N LEU A 77 13.10 3.03 -1.07
CA LEU A 77 11.93 3.52 -1.80
C LEU A 77 11.58 2.51 -2.89
N THR A 78 10.34 2.05 -2.88
CA THR A 78 9.81 1.15 -3.92
C THR A 78 8.72 1.86 -4.70
N ARG A 79 8.74 1.70 -6.03
CA ARG A 79 7.63 2.08 -6.90
C ARG A 79 6.86 0.83 -7.31
N LEU A 80 5.57 0.78 -6.96
CA LEU A 80 4.62 -0.19 -7.46
C LEU A 80 3.84 0.41 -8.63
N ASN A 81 3.96 -0.16 -9.82
CA ASN A 81 3.12 0.21 -10.95
C ASN A 81 1.77 -0.51 -10.84
N LEU A 82 0.68 0.25 -10.70
CA LEU A 82 -0.66 -0.26 -10.46
C LEU A 82 -1.31 -0.87 -11.71
N LYS A 83 -0.86 -0.47 -12.90
CA LYS A 83 -1.37 -1.02 -14.18
C LYS A 83 -0.73 -2.35 -14.52
N THR A 84 0.58 -2.48 -14.32
CA THR A 84 1.33 -3.69 -14.64
C THR A 84 1.52 -4.61 -13.45
N TRP A 85 1.08 -4.18 -12.25
CA TRP A 85 1.19 -4.92 -11.00
C TRP A 85 2.63 -5.38 -10.69
N SER A 86 3.60 -4.48 -10.88
CA SER A 86 5.04 -4.79 -10.76
C SER A 86 5.79 -3.75 -9.92
N THR A 87 6.78 -4.22 -9.16
CA THR A 87 7.59 -3.39 -8.26
C THR A 87 8.96 -3.06 -8.85
N LYS A 88 9.48 -1.88 -8.51
CA LYS A 88 10.84 -1.45 -8.80
C LYS A 88 11.43 -0.73 -7.59
N GLU A 89 12.53 -1.25 -7.07
CA GLU A 89 13.33 -0.57 -6.06
C GLU A 89 14.07 0.62 -6.68
N ILE A 90 14.09 1.74 -5.96
CA ILE A 90 14.72 2.97 -6.40
C ILE A 90 16.03 3.12 -5.64
N LYS A 91 17.14 2.97 -6.37
CA LYS A 91 18.48 3.19 -5.84
C LYS A 91 18.88 4.64 -6.08
N VAL A 92 19.31 5.31 -5.03
CA VAL A 92 20.00 6.60 -5.14
C VAL A 92 21.49 6.28 -5.27
N LEU A 93 22.10 6.74 -6.36
CA LEU A 93 23.54 6.62 -6.62
C LEU A 93 24.31 7.74 -5.91
#